data_AF-A0A357YJ96-F1
#
_entry.id   AF-A0A357YJ96-F1
#
_cell.length_a   1.000
_cell.length_b   1.000
_cell.length_c   1.000
_cell.angle_alpha   90.00
_cell.angle_beta   90.00
_cell.angle_gamma   90.00
#
_symmetry.space_group_name_H-M   'P 1'
#
loop_
_entity.id
_entity.type
_entity.pdbx_description
1 polymer ?
#
loop_
_entity_poly.entity_id
_entity_poly.type
_entity_poly.pdbx_seq_one_letter_code
_entity_poly.pdbx_strand_id
1 'polypeptide(L)'
;AFAALIVCQLLRFPIRSIVDPARKKHVNRVISIVILLTLVPSIIFGVNLVKNEEFTRNAESFISEVTLLGGNYLQDKQINPSGRSIGLLYAGYGLGDTTITEVWEKALNYGLDTSRIVIRQGFDVNLIQENVKKYQTESERLSSQLAATTFALKQA
;
A
#
# COMPACT_ATOMS: atom_id res chain seq x y z
N ALA A 1 30.18 -6.41 51.69
CA ALA A 1 30.97 -7.17 50.68
C ALA A 1 32.14 -7.96 51.31
N PHE A 2 33.00 -7.34 52.13
CA PHE A 2 34.20 -7.99 52.69
C PHE A 2 33.93 -9.20 53.62
N ALA A 3 32.93 -9.12 54.49
CA ALA A 3 32.55 -10.21 55.39
C ALA A 3 32.09 -11.48 54.64
N ALA A 4 31.39 -11.32 53.51
CA ALA A 4 30.95 -12.45 52.70
C ALA A 4 32.13 -13.18 52.03
N LEU A 5 33.17 -12.47 51.61
CA LEU A 5 34.40 -13.07 51.07
C LEU A 5 35.13 -13.91 52.13
N ILE A 6 35.26 -13.39 53.34
CA ILE A 6 35.91 -14.08 54.46
C ILE A 6 35.14 -15.37 54.82
N VAL A 7 33.81 -15.31 54.87
CA VAL A 7 32.94 -16.46 55.16
C VAL A 7 33.05 -17.52 54.06
N CYS A 8 33.00 -17.14 52.79
CA CYS A 8 33.17 -18.07 51.66
C CYS A 8 34.52 -18.80 51.68
N GLN A 9 35.59 -18.10 52.08
CA GLN A 9 36.94 -18.65 52.14
C GLN A 9 37.13 -19.57 53.37
N LEU A 10 36.50 -19.23 54.51
CA LEU A 10 36.47 -20.06 55.72
C LEU A 10 35.73 -21.38 55.48
N LEU A 11 34.61 -21.34 54.75
CA LEU A 11 33.78 -22.52 54.47
C LEU A 11 34.37 -23.47 53.42
N ARG A 12 35.52 -23.16 52.80
CA ARG A 12 36.22 -24.02 51.81
C ARG A 12 35.24 -24.67 50.82
N PHE A 13 34.27 -23.91 50.32
CA PHE A 13 33.29 -24.45 49.40
C PHE A 13 34.02 -25.03 48.19
N PRO A 14 33.96 -26.36 47.98
CA PRO A 14 34.62 -26.95 46.82
C PRO A 14 33.92 -26.37 45.60
N ILE A 15 34.67 -25.64 44.76
CA ILE A 15 34.22 -25.24 43.44
C ILE A 15 34.12 -26.53 42.64
N ARG A 16 33.00 -27.24 42.79
CA ARG A 16 32.66 -28.38 41.95
C ARG A 16 32.24 -27.80 40.60
N SER A 17 33.21 -27.33 39.82
CA SER A 17 33.04 -27.02 38.40
C SER A 17 33.13 -28.28 37.53
N ILE A 18 32.87 -29.46 38.10
CA ILE A 18 32.63 -30.66 37.32
C ILE A 18 31.14 -30.68 37.02
N VAL A 19 30.68 -29.73 36.19
CA VAL A 19 29.48 -30.03 35.40
C VAL A 19 29.89 -31.22 34.57
N ASP A 20 29.30 -32.38 34.87
CA ASP A 20 29.49 -33.61 34.10
C ASP A 20 29.49 -33.24 32.61
N PRO A 21 30.58 -33.55 31.85
CA PRO A 21 30.66 -33.19 30.44
C PRO A 21 29.45 -33.68 29.64
N ALA A 22 28.81 -34.78 30.05
CA ALA A 22 27.56 -35.24 29.46
C ALA A 22 26.41 -34.24 29.67
N ARG A 23 26.26 -33.72 30.89
CA ARG A 23 25.24 -32.73 31.26
C ARG A 23 25.50 -31.38 30.59
N LYS A 24 26.77 -30.95 30.52
CA LYS A 24 27.19 -29.73 29.80
C LYS A 24 26.80 -29.79 28.32
N LYS A 25 27.05 -30.94 27.67
CA LYS A 25 26.71 -31.15 26.25
C LYS A 25 25.20 -31.12 26.01
N HIS A 26 24.41 -31.72 26.91
CA HIS A 26 22.95 -31.68 26.81
C HIS A 26 22.41 -30.26 26.95
N VAL A 27 22.86 -29.51 27.96
CA VAL A 27 22.44 -28.12 28.18
C VAL A 27 22.82 -27.24 27.00
N ASN A 28 24.06 -27.32 26.50
CA ASN A 28 24.48 -26.55 25.32
C ASN A 28 23.66 -26.91 24.08
N ARG A 29 23.32 -28.20 23.88
CA ARG A 29 22.47 -28.63 22.76
C ARG A 29 21.06 -28.02 22.85
N VAL A 30 20.45 -28.03 24.04
CA VAL A 30 19.12 -27.42 24.24
C VAL A 30 19.18 -25.91 24.00
N ILE A 31 20.18 -25.22 24.55
CA ILE A 31 20.38 -23.77 24.32
C ILE A 31 20.56 -23.49 22.82
N SER A 32 21.39 -24.26 22.11
CA SER A 32 21.57 -24.09 20.66
C SER A 32 20.28 -24.33 19.87
N ILE A 33 19.47 -25.32 20.25
CA ILE A 33 18.17 -25.58 19.60
C ILE A 33 17.22 -24.40 19.83
N VAL A 34 17.13 -23.90 21.07
CA VAL A 34 16.27 -22.75 21.40
C VAL A 34 16.71 -21.52 20.62
N ILE A 35 18.02 -21.24 20.56
CA ILE A 35 18.57 -20.13 19.77
C ILE A 35 18.20 -20.29 18.29
N LEU A 36 18.40 -21.46 17.70
CA LEU A 36 18.06 -21.67 16.30
C LEU A 36 16.56 -21.46 16.04
N LEU A 37 15.72 -21.97 16.93
CA LEU A 37 14.26 -21.90 16.81
C LEU A 37 13.72 -20.47 16.99
N THR A 38 14.41 -19.60 17.72
CA THR A 38 14.03 -18.18 17.85
C THR A 38 14.67 -17.29 16.79
N LEU A 39 15.91 -17.58 16.39
CA LEU A 39 16.69 -16.75 15.46
C LEU A 39 16.17 -16.90 14.03
N VAL A 40 15.83 -18.10 13.58
CA VAL A 40 15.28 -18.36 12.24
C VAL A 40 14.01 -17.54 11.95
N PRO A 41 12.92 -17.61 12.77
CA PRO A 41 11.74 -16.80 12.51
C PRO A 41 12.04 -15.31 12.63
N SER A 42 12.93 -14.90 13.54
CA SER A 42 13.33 -13.50 13.67
C SER A 42 13.96 -12.93 12.40
N ILE A 43 14.83 -13.69 11.72
CA ILE A 43 15.42 -13.25 10.44
C ILE A 43 14.34 -13.13 9.37
N ILE A 44 13.44 -14.13 9.27
CA ILE A 44 12.34 -14.11 8.29
C ILE A 44 11.47 -12.87 8.49
N PHE A 45 11.10 -12.57 9.74
CA PHE A 45 10.36 -11.35 10.06
C PHE A 45 11.12 -10.09 9.68
N GLY A 46 12.42 -10.01 9.97
CA GLY A 46 13.26 -8.88 9.59
C GLY A 46 13.29 -8.65 8.07
N VAL A 47 13.51 -9.70 7.28
CA VAL A 47 13.53 -9.60 5.81
C VAL A 47 12.16 -9.20 5.25
N ASN A 48 11.08 -9.75 5.80
CA ASN A 48 9.73 -9.39 5.37
C ASN A 48 9.39 -7.94 5.72
N LEU A 49 9.82 -7.46 6.88
CA LEU A 49 9.64 -6.07 7.29
C LEU A 49 10.31 -5.11 6.31
N VAL A 50 11.59 -5.35 6.00
CA VAL A 50 12.35 -4.50 5.07
C VAL A 50 11.68 -4.47 3.68
N LYS A 51 11.26 -5.63 3.17
CA LYS A 51 10.55 -5.71 1.87
C LYS A 51 9.22 -4.95 1.89
N ASN A 52 8.50 -4.99 3.01
CA ASN A 52 7.24 -4.26 3.17
C ASN A 52 7.48 -2.75 3.25
N GLU A 53 8.52 -2.31 3.96
CA GLU A 53 8.90 -0.90 4.04
C GLU A 53 9.36 -0.36 2.67
N GLU A 54 10.19 -1.11 1.95
CA GLU A 54 10.63 -0.75 0.60
C GLU A 54 9.45 -0.59 -0.35
N PHE A 55 8.52 -1.56 -0.35
CA PHE A 55 7.30 -1.48 -1.15
C PHE A 55 6.45 -0.25 -0.77
N THR A 56 6.28 0.00 0.53
CA THR A 56 5.50 1.15 1.03
C THR A 56 6.11 2.46 0.56
N ARG A 57 7.42 2.62 0.71
CA ARG A 57 8.16 3.81 0.28
C ARG A 57 8.05 4.05 -1.22
N ASN A 58 8.19 2.99 -2.02
CA ASN A 58 8.07 3.09 -3.48
C ASN A 58 6.62 3.42 -3.89
N ALA A 59 5.63 2.81 -3.24
CA ALA A 59 4.22 3.10 -3.45
C ALA A 59 3.86 4.55 -3.09
N GLU A 60 4.35 5.07 -1.97
CA GLU A 60 4.15 6.47 -1.59
C GLU A 60 4.78 7.44 -2.59
N SER A 61 6.00 7.15 -3.03
CA SER A 61 6.70 7.96 -4.04
C SER A 61 5.92 8.00 -5.35
N PHE A 62 5.50 6.82 -5.82
CA PHE A 62 4.63 6.68 -6.99
C PHE A 62 3.33 7.48 -6.84
N ILE A 63 2.62 7.31 -5.72
CA ILE A 63 1.33 7.98 -5.47
C ILE A 63 1.50 9.50 -5.46
N SER A 64 2.59 10.01 -4.89
CA SER A 64 2.87 11.45 -4.89
C SER A 64 3.00 12.03 -6.30
N GLU A 65 3.52 11.23 -7.25
CA GLU A 65 3.68 11.64 -8.65
C GLU A 65 2.39 11.51 -9.46
N VAL A 66 1.50 10.58 -9.09
CA VAL A 66 0.20 10.35 -9.75
C VAL A 66 -0.98 11.02 -9.04
N THR A 67 -0.72 11.92 -8.09
CA THR A 67 -1.78 12.59 -7.30
C THR A 67 -2.65 13.51 -8.15
N LEU A 68 -2.08 14.15 -9.17
CA LEU A 68 -2.78 15.03 -10.11
C LEU A 68 -2.56 14.53 -11.53
N LEU A 69 -3.64 14.09 -12.18
CA LEU A 69 -3.57 13.48 -13.52
C LEU A 69 -4.72 13.98 -14.40
N GLY A 70 -4.38 14.75 -15.43
CA GLY A 70 -5.36 15.20 -16.44
C GLY A 70 -6.56 15.95 -15.88
N GLY A 71 -6.39 16.69 -14.77
CA GLY A 71 -7.48 17.39 -14.08
C GLY A 71 -8.31 16.52 -13.12
N ASN A 72 -7.98 15.24 -12.97
CA ASN A 72 -8.49 14.36 -11.92
C ASN A 72 -7.56 14.44 -10.69
N TYR A 73 -8.16 14.37 -9.50
CA TYR A 73 -7.42 14.34 -8.23
C TYR A 73 -7.59 12.99 -7.56
N LEU A 74 -6.52 12.52 -6.92
CA LEU A 74 -6.56 11.33 -6.08
C LEU A 74 -7.33 11.66 -4.79
N GLN A 75 -8.52 11.08 -4.64
CA GLN A 75 -9.38 11.29 -3.48
C GLN A 75 -8.97 10.40 -2.30
N ASP A 76 -8.66 9.14 -2.58
CA ASP A 76 -8.24 8.18 -1.56
C ASP A 76 -7.16 7.23 -2.09
N LYS A 77 -6.30 6.77 -1.17
CA LYS A 77 -5.20 5.84 -1.44
C LYS A 77 -5.15 4.74 -0.39
N GLN A 78 -5.00 3.50 -0.85
CA GLN A 78 -4.85 2.35 0.03
C GLN A 78 -3.61 1.55 -0.37
N ILE A 79 -2.63 1.44 0.53
CA ILE A 79 -1.41 0.65 0.32
C ILE A 79 -1.51 -0.60 1.19
N ASN A 80 -1.37 -1.77 0.59
CA ASN A 80 -1.28 -3.05 1.31
C ASN A 80 0.11 -3.68 1.06
N PRO A 81 1.07 -3.49 1.98
CA PRO A 81 2.43 -3.99 1.81
C PRO A 81 2.50 -5.53 1.81
N SER A 82 1.72 -6.18 2.70
CA SER A 82 1.68 -7.64 2.81
C SER A 82 1.16 -8.31 1.53
N GLY A 83 0.14 -7.70 0.90
CA GLY A 83 -0.45 -8.16 -0.36
C GLY A 83 0.22 -7.58 -1.61
N ARG A 84 1.18 -6.68 -1.46
CA ARG A 84 1.79 -5.86 -2.54
C ARG A 84 0.75 -5.27 -3.49
N SER A 85 -0.32 -4.69 -2.95
CA SER A 85 -1.40 -4.11 -3.74
C SER A 85 -1.61 -2.64 -3.41
N ILE A 86 -2.04 -1.87 -4.41
CA ILE A 86 -2.29 -0.44 -4.29
C ILE A 86 -3.71 -0.17 -4.82
N GLY A 87 -4.55 0.44 -4.00
CA GLY A 87 -5.86 0.95 -4.39
C GLY A 87 -5.81 2.45 -4.56
N LEU A 88 -6.24 2.94 -5.73
CA LEU A 88 -6.32 4.37 -6.03
C LEU A 88 -7.77 4.74 -6.34
N LEU A 89 -8.31 5.72 -5.64
CA LEU A 89 -9.63 6.27 -5.91
C LEU A 89 -9.48 7.68 -6.49
N TYR A 90 -9.83 7.85 -7.76
CA TYR A 90 -9.79 9.14 -8.43
C TYR A 90 -11.17 9.79 -8.52
N ALA A 91 -11.18 11.11 -8.38
CA ALA A 91 -12.34 11.96 -8.55
C ALA A 91 -12.05 13.02 -9.62
N GLY A 92 -13.04 13.34 -10.45
CA GLY A 92 -12.90 14.28 -11.57
C GLY A 92 -13.72 13.86 -12.79
N TYR A 93 -13.32 14.36 -13.95
CA TYR A 93 -14.03 14.21 -15.24
C TYR A 93 -13.84 12.84 -15.91
N GLY A 94 -13.14 11.92 -15.24
CA GLY A 94 -12.84 10.56 -15.72
C GLY A 94 -11.40 10.43 -16.18
N LEU A 95 -10.82 9.25 -15.97
CA LEU A 95 -9.47 8.93 -16.45
C LEU A 95 -9.58 8.39 -17.88
N GLY A 96 -8.95 9.08 -18.84
CA GLY A 96 -8.79 8.58 -20.19
C GLY A 96 -7.77 7.44 -20.27
N ASP A 97 -7.84 6.63 -21.32
CA ASP A 97 -6.95 5.48 -21.54
C ASP A 97 -5.46 5.89 -21.60
N THR A 98 -5.17 7.09 -22.10
CA THR A 98 -3.82 7.66 -22.14
C THR A 98 -3.28 7.91 -20.73
N THR A 99 -4.09 8.52 -19.85
CA THR A 99 -3.72 8.78 -18.46
C THR A 99 -3.52 7.49 -17.67
N ILE A 100 -4.36 6.47 -17.92
CA ILE A 100 -4.18 5.14 -17.32
C ILE A 100 -2.85 4.52 -17.75
N THR A 101 -2.46 4.70 -19.02
CA THR A 101 -1.18 4.21 -19.53
C THR A 101 0.02 4.91 -18.86
N GLU A 102 -0.06 6.22 -18.63
CA GLU A 102 0.97 6.97 -17.90
C GLU A 102 1.12 6.47 -16.45
N VAL A 103 0.01 6.11 -15.78
CA VAL A 103 0.03 5.51 -14.45
C VAL A 103 0.76 4.17 -14.47
N TRP A 104 0.53 3.34 -15.49
CA TRP A 104 1.21 2.04 -15.63
C TRP A 104 2.71 2.18 -15.85
N GLU A 105 3.12 3.13 -16.70
CA GLU A 105 4.53 3.40 -16.98
C GLU A 105 5.25 3.91 -15.72
N LYS A 106 4.63 4.86 -15.00
CA LYS A 106 5.17 5.35 -13.72
C LYS A 106 5.25 4.24 -12.68
N ALA A 107 4.24 3.37 -12.57
CA ALA A 107 4.28 2.25 -11.64
C ALA A 107 5.47 1.31 -11.91
N LEU A 108 5.74 1.01 -13.19
CA LEU A 108 6.89 0.19 -13.59
C LEU A 108 8.22 0.84 -13.21
N ASN A 109 8.35 2.17 -13.35
CA ASN A 109 9.55 2.91 -12.96
C ASN A 109 9.86 2.82 -11.46
N TYR A 110 8.82 2.65 -10.62
CA TYR A 110 8.97 2.42 -9.18
C TYR A 110 9.07 0.94 -8.79
N GLY A 111 9.16 0.03 -9.76
CA GLY A 111 9.23 -1.42 -9.52
C GLY A 111 7.95 -2.01 -8.94
N LEU A 112 6.80 -1.35 -9.16
CA LEU A 112 5.51 -1.79 -8.68
C LEU A 112 4.84 -2.72 -9.70
N ASP A 113 4.21 -3.77 -9.19
CA ASP A 113 3.47 -4.74 -10.00
C ASP A 113 2.14 -4.12 -10.46
N THR A 114 2.05 -3.81 -11.75
CA THR A 114 0.88 -3.19 -12.36
C THR A 114 -0.37 -4.05 -12.21
N SER A 115 -0.25 -5.39 -12.19
CA SER A 115 -1.41 -6.28 -12.02
C SER A 115 -2.11 -6.15 -10.66
N ARG A 116 -1.43 -5.54 -9.68
CA ARG A 116 -1.95 -5.36 -8.31
C ARG A 116 -2.33 -3.92 -7.97
N ILE A 117 -2.35 -3.04 -8.96
CA ILE A 117 -2.88 -1.69 -8.81
C ILE A 117 -4.33 -1.69 -9.27
N VAL A 118 -5.23 -1.30 -8.37
CA VAL A 118 -6.66 -1.21 -8.65
C VAL A 118 -7.05 0.26 -8.69
N ILE A 119 -7.41 0.75 -9.87
CA ILE A 119 -7.86 2.11 -10.09
C ILE A 119 -9.40 2.11 -10.07
N ARG A 120 -9.98 2.86 -9.14
CA ARG A 120 -11.42 3.11 -9.04
C ARG A 120 -11.70 4.57 -9.34
N GLN A 121 -12.78 4.84 -10.03
CA GLN A 121 -13.24 6.20 -10.32
C GLN A 121 -14.54 6.43 -9.56
N GLY A 122 -14.61 7.53 -8.79
CA GLY A 122 -15.78 7.88 -7.98
C GLY A 122 -17.00 8.35 -8.79
N PHE A 123 -16.85 8.48 -10.11
CA PHE A 123 -17.89 8.93 -11.03
C PHE A 123 -18.14 7.85 -12.09
N ASP A 124 -19.39 7.41 -12.19
CA ASP A 124 -19.83 6.49 -13.23
C ASP A 124 -19.84 7.25 -14.56
N VAL A 125 -18.81 7.04 -15.38
CA VAL A 125 -18.63 7.69 -16.69
C VAL A 125 -19.87 7.53 -17.59
N ASN A 126 -20.59 6.42 -17.45
CA ASN A 126 -21.83 6.15 -18.17
C ASN A 126 -22.95 7.14 -17.80
N LEU A 127 -23.08 7.48 -16.51
CA LEU A 127 -24.11 8.42 -16.02
C LEU A 127 -23.83 9.84 -16.52
N ILE A 128 -22.57 10.27 -16.55
CA ILE A 128 -22.21 11.60 -17.06
C ILE A 128 -22.50 11.67 -18.57
N GLN A 129 -22.13 10.64 -19.32
CA GLN A 129 -22.33 10.62 -20.77
C GLN A 129 -23.83 10.61 -21.15
N GLU A 130 -24.67 9.92 -20.36
CA GLU A 130 -26.13 9.96 -20.54
C GLU A 130 -26.69 11.36 -20.26
N ASN A 131 -26.28 12.00 -19.17
CA ASN A 131 -26.75 13.34 -18.80
C ASN A 131 -26.32 14.40 -19.84
N VAL A 132 -25.08 14.34 -20.32
CA VAL A 132 -24.59 15.26 -21.37
C VAL A 132 -25.42 15.12 -22.65
N LYS A 133 -25.73 13.89 -23.08
CA LYS A 133 -26.61 13.66 -24.24
C LYS A 133 -28.02 14.22 -24.02
N LYS A 134 -28.61 14.02 -22.85
CA LYS A 134 -29.94 14.57 -22.52
C LYS A 134 -29.98 16.09 -22.65
N TYR A 135 -29.01 16.79 -22.06
CA TYR A 135 -28.95 18.27 -22.13
C TYR A 135 -28.74 18.81 -23.54
N GLN A 136 -27.96 18.11 -24.37
CA GLN A 136 -27.80 18.45 -25.78
C GLN A 136 -29.13 18.33 -26.54
N THR A 137 -29.84 17.22 -26.37
CA THR A 137 -31.14 17.02 -27.02
C THR A 137 -32.18 18.03 -26.57
N GLU A 138 -32.24 18.38 -25.28
CA GLU A 138 -33.15 19.41 -24.77
C GLU A 138 -32.84 20.80 -25.37
N SER A 139 -31.56 21.15 -25.46
CA SER A 139 -31.12 22.43 -26.04
C SER A 139 -31.48 22.53 -27.52
N GLU A 140 -31.26 21.44 -28.29
CA GLU A 140 -31.68 21.35 -29.69
C GLU A 140 -33.20 21.48 -29.84
N ARG A 141 -33.96 20.83 -28.97
CA ARG A 141 -35.42 20.89 -28.98
C ARG A 141 -35.92 22.31 -28.69
N LEU A 142 -35.38 22.97 -27.67
CA LEU A 142 -35.71 24.35 -27.34
C LEU A 142 -35.35 25.31 -28.47
N SER A 143 -34.19 25.12 -29.11
CA SER A 143 -33.78 25.91 -30.29
C SER A 143 -34.78 25.73 -31.45
N SER A 144 -35.19 24.49 -31.73
CA SER A 144 -36.15 24.19 -32.79
C SER A 144 -37.53 24.80 -32.52
N GLN A 145 -37.97 24.77 -31.26
CA GLN A 145 -39.22 25.40 -30.84
C GLN A 145 -39.13 26.91 -31.00
N LEU A 146 -38.09 27.55 -30.48
CA LEU A 146 -37.88 29.00 -30.62
C LEU A 146 -37.87 29.43 -32.09
N ALA A 147 -37.19 28.67 -32.96
CA ALA A 147 -37.17 28.92 -34.40
C ALA A 147 -38.56 28.80 -35.03
N ALA A 148 -39.35 27.80 -34.65
CA ALA A 148 -40.72 27.62 -35.13
C ALA A 148 -41.65 28.76 -34.65
N THR A 149 -41.57 29.15 -33.37
CA THR A 149 -42.41 30.22 -32.82
C THR A 149 -42.03 31.58 -33.42
N THR A 150 -40.73 31.87 -33.59
CA THR A 150 -40.29 33.11 -34.25
C THR A 150 -40.68 33.16 -35.70
N PHE A 151 -40.63 32.04 -36.42
CA PHE A 151 -41.13 31.97 -37.80
C PHE A 151 -42.63 32.22 -37.88
N ALA A 152 -43.42 31.63 -36.98
CA ALA A 152 -44.86 31.84 -36.91
C ALA A 152 -45.22 33.30 -36.58
N LEU A 153 -44.50 33.93 -35.65
CA LEU A 153 -44.68 35.35 -35.30
C LEU A 153 -44.29 36.30 -36.43
N LYS A 154 -43.38 35.91 -37.33
CA LYS A 154 -42.95 36.73 -38.48
C LYS A 154 -43.92 36.66 -39.67
N GLN A 155 -44.77 35.65 -39.70
CA GLN A 155 -45.77 35.44 -40.76
C GLN A 155 -47.16 36.00 -40.42
N ALA A 156 -47.42 36.30 -39.15
CA ALA A 156 -48.60 37.02 -38.67
C ALA A 156 -48.37 38.53 -38.73
#